data_AF-A0A183CQV2-F1
#
_entry.id   AF-A0A183CQV2-F1
#
_cell.length_a   1.000
_cell.length_b   1.000
_cell.length_c   1.000
_cell.angle_alpha   90.00
_cell.angle_beta   90.00
_cell.angle_gamma   90.00
#
_symmetry.space_group_name_H-M   'P 1'
#
loop_
_entity.id
_entity.type
_entity.pdbx_description
1 polymer ?
#
loop_
_entity_poly.entity_id
_entity_poly.type
_entity_poly.pdbx_seq_one_letter_code
_entity_poly.pdbx_strand_id
1 'polypeptide(L)'
;GRGWTGRDGAGRDGTGLAGTGRDCPGRDFDYPIEVTWPPGGRVNESLDWSFEAIRMFRNESRNVLDVEGFPPKLVFSKGSVASSLSRKMAEFIVYELDLTETVRRLESGVNLGIDEILMPTLHAADALQAPGGFTRDCLERKKGSLQVQHITRAALWYDVKKCGSGHMRHAVCLFGMEDLADKMAVWPHLFANKLMPEFDFGALLCWWEKMHQRAYNETRQRSLSRLNSAIYADLPHVRFQKFAADLKKLNDAQRGTKDVIPFRKALAFFNCRLDVMTLTLTPMTPMTSFLIMTYDADAVTGYLRH
;
A
#
# COMPACT_ATOMS: atom_id res chain seq x y z
N GLY A 1 59.47 33.28 -3.42
CA GLY A 1 60.43 32.98 -4.49
C GLY A 1 60.81 31.52 -4.44
N ARG A 2 60.67 30.82 -5.58
CA ARG A 2 61.26 29.53 -6.00
C ARG A 2 60.99 28.30 -5.11
N GLY A 3 60.64 27.12 -5.62
CA GLY A 3 60.62 26.69 -7.01
C GLY A 3 60.09 25.25 -7.17
N TRP A 4 59.63 25.01 -8.38
CA TRP A 4 59.31 23.74 -9.03
C TRP A 4 60.55 22.91 -9.37
N THR A 5 60.38 21.57 -9.38
CA THR A 5 61.00 20.57 -10.29
C THR A 5 60.04 19.36 -10.29
N GLY A 6 59.51 18.74 -11.35
CA GLY A 6 59.82 18.74 -12.78
C GLY A 6 60.44 17.40 -13.21
N ARG A 7 59.66 16.53 -13.89
CA ARG A 7 60.02 15.55 -14.97
C ARG A 7 58.79 14.69 -15.34
N ASP A 8 58.18 14.89 -16.51
CA ASP A 8 58.38 14.19 -17.81
C ASP A 8 57.72 12.78 -17.81
N GLY A 9 56.81 12.35 -18.68
CA GLY A 9 56.44 12.77 -20.03
C GLY A 9 56.67 11.60 -21.01
N ALA A 10 55.63 10.83 -21.37
CA ALA A 10 55.59 9.98 -22.57
C ALA A 10 54.14 9.51 -22.86
N GLY A 11 53.59 9.93 -24.00
CA GLY A 11 52.29 9.48 -24.49
C GLY A 11 52.36 8.20 -25.32
N ARG A 12 51.21 7.56 -25.51
CA ARG A 12 50.86 6.76 -26.70
C ARG A 12 49.33 6.69 -26.85
N ASP A 13 48.90 6.94 -28.07
CA ASP A 13 47.55 6.84 -28.61
C ASP A 13 46.93 5.44 -28.43
N GLY A 14 45.59 5.40 -28.40
CA GLY A 14 44.83 4.16 -28.47
C GLY A 14 43.33 4.37 -28.27
N THR A 15 42.64 4.67 -29.37
CA THR A 15 41.18 4.67 -29.56
C THR A 15 40.43 3.54 -28.84
N GLY A 16 39.31 3.86 -28.18
CA GLY A 16 38.39 2.88 -27.60
C GLY A 16 37.13 3.50 -27.00
N LEU A 17 36.30 4.12 -27.84
CA LEU A 17 34.90 4.43 -27.48
C LEU A 17 34.07 3.14 -27.59
N ALA A 18 33.71 2.52 -26.47
CA ALA A 18 32.52 1.67 -26.35
C ALA A 18 32.30 1.20 -24.89
N GLY A 19 31.12 1.51 -24.36
CA GLY A 19 30.38 0.63 -23.46
C GLY A 19 30.80 0.58 -21.98
N THR A 20 29.93 1.09 -21.12
CA THR A 20 29.35 0.40 -19.94
C THR A 20 28.49 1.47 -19.24
N GLY A 21 27.18 1.50 -19.46
CA GLY A 21 26.32 0.50 -18.84
C GLY A 21 26.42 0.62 -17.33
N ARG A 22 26.09 1.79 -16.76
CA ARG A 22 25.87 1.88 -15.31
C ARG A 22 24.53 1.24 -15.02
N ASP A 23 24.61 -0.04 -14.69
CA ASP A 23 23.63 -0.73 -13.86
C ASP A 23 23.26 0.18 -12.69
N CYS A 24 22.00 0.59 -12.64
CA CYS A 24 21.41 1.08 -11.41
C CYS A 24 21.19 -0.16 -10.54
N PRO A 25 21.95 -0.35 -9.44
CA PRO A 25 21.64 -1.43 -8.51
C PRO A 25 20.22 -1.20 -8.01
N GLY A 26 19.40 -2.25 -8.08
CA GLY A 26 18.06 -2.28 -7.51
C GLY A 26 18.15 -1.80 -6.07
N ARG A 27 17.66 -0.59 -5.82
CA ARG A 27 17.47 -0.11 -4.46
C ARG A 27 16.27 -0.87 -3.93
N ASP A 28 16.55 -1.84 -3.05
CA ASP A 28 15.57 -2.35 -2.11
C ASP A 28 15.12 -1.16 -1.26
N PHE A 29 14.03 -0.54 -1.68
CA PHE A 29 13.40 0.51 -0.92
C PHE A 29 12.57 -0.16 0.18
N ASP A 30 13.11 -0.18 1.39
CA ASP A 30 12.33 -0.42 2.62
C ASP A 30 11.29 0.70 2.74
N TYR A 31 10.05 0.43 2.32
CA TYR A 31 8.92 1.34 2.45
C TYR A 31 8.03 0.87 3.61
N PRO A 32 8.05 1.54 4.77
CA PRO A 32 7.39 1.05 5.97
C PRO A 32 5.92 1.50 5.99
N ILE A 33 5.11 1.05 5.04
CA ILE A 33 3.66 0.89 5.21
C ILE A 33 3.19 -0.40 4.54
N GLU A 34 2.80 -1.35 5.38
CA GLU A 34 2.79 -2.76 5.02
C GLU A 34 1.59 -3.44 5.68
N VAL A 35 0.83 -4.26 4.93
CA VAL A 35 -0.04 -5.24 5.59
C VAL A 35 0.81 -6.42 6.04
N THR A 36 0.69 -6.76 7.33
CA THR A 36 1.45 -7.80 8.04
C THR A 36 0.54 -8.52 9.05
N TRP A 37 1.10 -9.46 9.80
CA TRP A 37 0.41 -10.08 10.94
C TRP A 37 0.34 -9.10 12.11
N PRO A 38 -0.80 -9.03 12.83
CA PRO A 38 -0.87 -8.22 14.03
C PRO A 38 0.12 -8.76 15.08
N PRO A 39 0.88 -7.87 15.75
CA PRO A 39 1.64 -8.26 16.93
C PRO A 39 0.72 -8.89 17.98
N GLY A 40 1.25 -9.87 18.72
CA GLY A 40 0.51 -10.54 19.79
C GLY A 40 -0.11 -9.54 20.78
N GLY A 41 -1.33 -9.84 21.23
CA GLY A 41 -2.05 -8.99 22.18
C GLY A 41 -2.74 -7.77 21.58
N ARG A 42 -2.66 -7.51 20.27
CA ARG A 42 -3.43 -6.43 19.60
C ARG A 42 -4.91 -6.78 19.39
N VAL A 43 -5.21 -8.06 19.25
CA VAL A 43 -6.55 -8.58 19.10
C VAL A 43 -6.77 -9.66 20.15
N ASN A 44 -7.94 -9.70 20.76
CA ASN A 44 -8.31 -10.79 21.65
C ASN A 44 -8.64 -12.05 20.84
N GLU A 45 -7.64 -12.89 20.61
CA GLU A 45 -7.76 -14.14 19.84
C GLU A 45 -8.62 -15.20 20.54
N SER A 46 -8.94 -15.03 21.82
CA SER A 46 -9.81 -15.94 22.58
C SER A 46 -11.30 -15.74 22.28
N LEU A 47 -11.68 -14.61 21.67
CA LEU A 47 -13.05 -14.37 21.21
C LEU A 47 -13.36 -15.18 19.94
N ASP A 48 -14.63 -15.55 19.76
CA ASP A 48 -15.07 -16.18 18.52
C ASP A 48 -15.22 -15.13 17.41
N TRP A 49 -14.33 -15.16 16.43
CA TRP A 49 -14.35 -14.26 15.28
C TRP A 49 -15.00 -14.88 14.03
N SER A 50 -15.82 -15.93 14.20
CA SER A 50 -16.68 -16.45 13.14
C SER A 50 -17.62 -15.35 12.62
N PHE A 51 -17.94 -15.36 11.33
CA PHE A 51 -18.83 -14.36 10.73
C PHE A 51 -20.22 -14.39 11.33
N GLU A 52 -20.68 -15.56 11.78
CA GLU A 52 -21.91 -15.72 12.56
C GLU A 52 -21.82 -14.99 13.90
N ALA A 53 -20.77 -15.23 14.69
CA ALA A 53 -20.63 -14.62 16.01
C ALA A 53 -20.47 -13.08 15.95
N ILE A 54 -19.83 -12.55 14.91
CA ILE A 54 -19.65 -11.11 14.72
C ILE A 54 -20.70 -10.48 13.79
N ARG A 55 -21.66 -11.27 13.28
CA ARG A 55 -22.68 -10.82 12.33
C ARG A 55 -22.08 -10.03 11.15
N MET A 56 -21.05 -10.59 10.53
CA MET A 56 -20.17 -9.85 9.60
C MET A 56 -20.93 -9.20 8.43
N PHE A 57 -21.89 -9.91 7.85
CA PHE A 57 -22.77 -9.42 6.79
C PHE A 57 -24.15 -9.09 7.33
N ARG A 58 -24.74 -8.02 6.80
CA ARG A 58 -26.16 -7.68 7.01
C ARG A 58 -27.09 -8.76 6.48
N ASN A 59 -26.69 -9.40 5.39
CA ASN A 59 -27.37 -10.59 4.88
C ASN A 59 -26.91 -11.82 5.66
N GLU A 60 -27.74 -12.27 6.61
CA GLU A 60 -27.43 -13.36 7.55
C GLU A 60 -27.03 -14.67 6.86
N SER A 61 -27.58 -14.95 5.67
CA SER A 61 -27.25 -16.17 4.91
C SER A 61 -25.77 -16.27 4.52
N ARG A 62 -25.06 -15.13 4.45
CA ARG A 62 -23.62 -15.05 4.14
C ARG A 62 -22.72 -15.30 5.35
N ASN A 63 -23.28 -15.39 6.56
CA ASN A 63 -22.50 -15.56 7.79
C ASN A 63 -22.29 -17.04 8.18
N VAL A 64 -23.08 -17.96 7.62
CA VAL A 64 -23.15 -19.36 8.10
C VAL A 64 -22.18 -20.28 7.38
N LEU A 65 -22.12 -20.21 6.04
CA LEU A 65 -21.24 -21.04 5.22
C LEU A 65 -20.53 -20.17 4.19
N ASP A 66 -19.23 -20.38 4.03
CA ASP A 66 -18.50 -19.88 2.89
C ASP A 66 -18.86 -20.69 1.63
N VAL A 67 -18.30 -20.29 0.48
CA VAL A 67 -18.53 -20.97 -0.80
C VAL A 67 -18.07 -22.44 -0.82
N GLU A 68 -17.33 -22.89 0.19
CA GLU A 68 -16.83 -24.27 0.34
C GLU A 68 -17.54 -25.04 1.45
N GLY A 69 -18.54 -24.44 2.11
CA GLY A 69 -19.33 -25.09 3.17
C GLY A 69 -18.67 -25.06 4.55
N PHE A 70 -17.73 -24.15 4.80
CA PHE A 70 -17.13 -23.94 6.13
C PHE A 70 -17.58 -22.62 6.74
N PRO A 71 -17.81 -22.53 8.06
CA PRO A 71 -18.12 -21.26 8.70
C PRO A 71 -16.93 -20.29 8.56
N PRO A 72 -17.10 -19.17 7.84
CA PRO A 72 -16.00 -18.25 7.62
C PRO A 72 -15.61 -17.56 8.93
N LYS A 73 -14.31 -17.40 9.14
CA LYS A 73 -13.73 -16.71 10.31
C LYS A 73 -12.90 -15.52 9.86
N LEU A 74 -13.02 -14.40 10.57
CA LEU A 74 -12.20 -13.24 10.32
C LEU A 74 -10.77 -13.48 10.83
N VAL A 75 -9.80 -13.32 9.95
CA VAL A 75 -8.37 -13.44 10.27
C VAL A 75 -7.73 -12.07 10.19
N PHE A 76 -7.22 -11.59 11.32
CA PHE A 76 -6.75 -10.22 11.45
C PHE A 76 -5.41 -9.99 10.76
N SER A 77 -5.29 -8.81 10.17
CA SER A 77 -4.05 -8.27 9.61
C SER A 77 -3.79 -6.89 10.19
N LYS A 78 -2.53 -6.47 10.25
CA LYS A 78 -2.11 -5.14 10.70
C LYS A 78 -1.55 -4.36 9.54
N GLY A 79 -1.80 -3.06 9.50
CA GLY A 79 -1.33 -2.16 8.45
C GLY A 79 -1.23 -0.72 8.92
N SER A 80 -1.51 0.22 8.01
CA SER A 80 -1.53 1.65 8.31
C SER A 80 -2.95 2.15 8.50
N VAL A 81 -3.09 3.15 9.37
CA VAL A 81 -4.32 3.92 9.58
C VAL A 81 -4.80 4.61 8.29
N ALA A 82 -3.87 5.00 7.43
CA ALA A 82 -4.16 5.57 6.12
C ALA A 82 -4.38 4.46 5.08
N SER A 83 -5.52 4.49 4.41
CA SER A 83 -5.91 3.54 3.35
C SER A 83 -6.52 4.25 2.14
N SER A 84 -6.25 3.75 0.94
CA SER A 84 -6.90 4.19 -0.30
C SER A 84 -7.98 3.18 -0.69
N LEU A 85 -9.24 3.59 -0.62
CA LEU A 85 -10.38 2.73 -0.89
C LEU A 85 -11.01 3.06 -2.25
N SER A 86 -11.33 2.04 -3.04
CA SER A 86 -12.21 2.22 -4.19
C SER A 86 -13.63 2.55 -3.71
N ARG A 87 -14.42 3.26 -4.53
CA ARG A 87 -15.85 3.48 -4.24
C ARG A 87 -16.58 2.17 -3.93
N LYS A 88 -16.32 1.11 -4.71
CA LYS A 88 -16.93 -0.21 -4.51
C LYS A 88 -16.57 -0.82 -3.15
N MET A 89 -15.34 -0.64 -2.68
CA MET A 89 -14.94 -1.09 -1.34
C MET A 89 -15.68 -0.32 -0.26
N ALA A 90 -15.78 1.02 -0.39
CA ALA A 90 -16.51 1.84 0.56
C ALA A 90 -18.01 1.46 0.60
N GLU A 91 -18.63 1.26 -0.56
CA GLU A 91 -20.02 0.80 -0.66
C GLU A 91 -20.20 -0.59 -0.05
N PHE A 92 -19.28 -1.52 -0.29
CA PHE A 92 -19.29 -2.84 0.34
C PHE A 92 -19.23 -2.75 1.86
N ILE A 93 -18.31 -1.95 2.42
CA ILE A 93 -18.19 -1.75 3.87
C ILE A 93 -19.48 -1.17 4.46
N VAL A 94 -20.05 -0.15 3.82
CA VAL A 94 -21.20 0.58 4.35
C VAL A 94 -22.51 -0.22 4.22
N TYR A 95 -22.73 -0.83 3.05
CA TYR A 95 -24.02 -1.40 2.67
C TYR A 95 -24.10 -2.92 2.78
N GLU A 96 -22.99 -3.65 2.73
CA GLU A 96 -23.01 -5.12 2.78
C GLU A 96 -22.61 -5.66 4.16
N LEU A 97 -21.65 -5.00 4.81
CA LEU A 97 -21.14 -5.42 6.12
C LEU A 97 -21.95 -4.81 7.27
N ASP A 98 -22.05 -5.55 8.36
CA ASP A 98 -22.39 -5.02 9.68
C ASP A 98 -21.16 -5.14 10.59
N LEU A 99 -20.46 -4.03 10.74
CA LEU A 99 -19.23 -3.97 11.53
C LEU A 99 -19.47 -3.66 13.00
N THR A 100 -20.73 -3.55 13.45
CA THR A 100 -21.07 -3.11 14.82
C THR A 100 -20.41 -4.00 15.87
N GLU A 101 -20.60 -5.32 15.76
CA GLU A 101 -20.06 -6.26 16.73
C GLU A 101 -18.53 -6.42 16.57
N THR A 102 -18.02 -6.38 15.34
CA THR A 102 -16.59 -6.41 15.05
C THR A 102 -15.85 -5.25 15.71
N VAL A 103 -16.33 -4.02 15.50
CA VAL A 103 -15.75 -2.80 16.11
C VAL A 103 -15.88 -2.84 17.62
N ARG A 104 -17.07 -3.18 18.15
CA ARG A 104 -17.30 -3.29 19.59
C ARG A 104 -16.31 -4.25 20.27
N ARG A 105 -16.04 -5.40 19.65
CA ARG A 105 -15.07 -6.37 20.19
C ARG A 105 -13.63 -5.89 20.10
N LEU A 106 -13.25 -5.28 18.98
CA LEU A 106 -11.92 -4.70 18.81
C LEU A 106 -11.66 -3.61 19.86
N GLU A 107 -12.62 -2.72 20.08
CA GLU A 107 -12.55 -1.66 21.09
C GLU A 107 -12.58 -2.17 22.53
N SER A 108 -13.25 -3.30 22.79
CA SER A 108 -13.28 -3.91 24.13
C SER A 108 -11.96 -4.61 24.53
N GLY A 109 -11.01 -4.73 23.59
CA GLY A 109 -9.73 -5.43 23.77
C GLY A 109 -8.60 -4.55 24.31
N VAL A 110 -7.37 -4.87 23.90
CA VAL A 110 -6.17 -4.14 24.31
C VAL A 110 -6.08 -2.83 23.53
N ASN A 111 -6.09 -1.71 24.26
CA ASN A 111 -6.34 -0.32 23.81
C ASN A 111 -5.30 0.33 22.86
N LEU A 112 -4.51 -0.42 22.08
CA LEU A 112 -3.43 0.16 21.27
C LEU A 112 -3.53 -0.18 19.79
N GLY A 113 -3.69 0.87 18.97
CA GLY A 113 -3.56 0.83 17.50
C GLY A 113 -4.60 -0.05 16.79
N ILE A 114 -5.86 -0.03 17.24
CA ILE A 114 -6.97 -0.77 16.61
C ILE A 114 -7.30 -0.22 15.22
N ASP A 115 -7.08 1.07 15.02
CA ASP A 115 -7.13 1.79 13.74
C ASP A 115 -6.14 1.25 12.71
N GLU A 116 -5.10 0.53 13.13
CA GLU A 116 -4.17 -0.20 12.26
C GLU A 116 -4.62 -1.63 11.91
N ILE A 117 -5.78 -2.10 12.40
CA ILE A 117 -6.21 -3.49 12.26
C ILE A 117 -7.37 -3.66 11.28
N LEU A 118 -8.43 -2.85 11.42
CA LEU A 118 -9.69 -3.12 10.73
C LEU A 118 -9.56 -3.09 9.20
N MET A 119 -9.08 -1.98 8.64
CA MET A 119 -9.00 -1.83 7.18
C MET A 119 -8.07 -2.86 6.51
N PRO A 120 -6.84 -3.10 7.02
CA PRO A 120 -5.97 -4.18 6.55
C PRO A 120 -6.65 -5.56 6.58
N THR A 121 -7.39 -5.84 7.65
CA THR A 121 -8.11 -7.10 7.83
C THR A 121 -9.20 -7.25 6.77
N LEU A 122 -10.02 -6.22 6.54
CA LEU A 122 -11.09 -6.26 5.53
C LEU A 122 -10.53 -6.43 4.11
N HIS A 123 -9.38 -5.83 3.82
CA HIS A 123 -8.72 -5.97 2.52
C HIS A 123 -8.10 -7.34 2.30
N ALA A 124 -7.54 -7.96 3.34
CA ALA A 124 -6.81 -9.23 3.23
C ALA A 124 -7.70 -10.47 3.40
N ALA A 125 -8.95 -10.33 3.87
CA ALA A 125 -9.80 -11.47 4.19
C ALA A 125 -10.47 -12.07 2.94
N ASP A 126 -9.93 -13.20 2.46
CA ASP A 126 -10.42 -13.94 1.28
C ASP A 126 -11.92 -14.28 1.37
N ALA A 127 -12.38 -14.64 2.57
CA ALA A 127 -13.77 -14.98 2.84
C ALA A 127 -14.75 -13.81 2.59
N LEU A 128 -14.27 -12.55 2.64
CA LEU A 128 -15.11 -11.40 2.31
C LEU A 128 -15.28 -11.19 0.81
N GLN A 129 -14.32 -11.67 0.00
CA GLN A 129 -14.22 -11.37 -1.43
C GLN A 129 -14.37 -9.86 -1.69
N ALA A 130 -13.76 -9.05 -0.83
CA ALA A 130 -13.97 -7.61 -0.81
C ALA A 130 -13.49 -6.95 -2.13
N PRO A 131 -14.23 -5.98 -2.69
CA PRO A 131 -13.80 -5.27 -3.89
C PRO A 131 -12.46 -4.54 -3.67
N GLY A 132 -11.45 -4.82 -4.49
CA GLY A 132 -10.12 -4.24 -4.30
C GLY A 132 -9.34 -4.81 -3.12
N GLY A 133 -9.82 -5.90 -2.50
CA GLY A 133 -9.05 -6.71 -1.56
C GLY A 133 -7.92 -7.49 -2.25
N PHE A 134 -7.11 -8.15 -1.44
CA PHE A 134 -6.05 -9.07 -1.86
C PHE A 134 -6.08 -10.33 -1.00
N THR A 135 -5.38 -11.39 -1.42
CA THR A 135 -5.42 -12.66 -0.68
C THR A 135 -4.53 -12.70 0.55
N ARG A 136 -5.05 -13.25 1.64
CA ARG A 136 -4.33 -13.59 2.88
C ARG A 136 -3.17 -14.55 2.63
N ASP A 137 -3.28 -15.43 1.63
CA ASP A 137 -2.23 -16.38 1.28
C ASP A 137 -0.89 -15.70 1.04
N CYS A 138 -0.89 -14.46 0.53
CA CYS A 138 0.32 -13.69 0.32
C CYS A 138 1.07 -13.36 1.62
N LEU A 139 0.33 -13.23 2.73
CA LEU A 139 0.88 -12.98 4.05
C LEU A 139 1.28 -14.28 4.76
N GLU A 140 0.62 -15.40 4.45
CA GLU A 140 0.84 -16.72 5.05
C GLU A 140 2.04 -17.47 4.48
N ARG A 141 2.15 -17.54 3.15
CA ARG A 141 3.19 -18.33 2.44
C ARG A 141 4.62 -17.91 2.76
N LYS A 142 4.79 -16.73 3.35
CA LYS A 142 6.09 -16.12 3.64
C LYS A 142 6.38 -15.99 5.13
N LYS A 143 5.55 -16.55 6.03
CA LYS A 143 5.74 -16.52 7.50
C LYS A 143 6.19 -15.13 8.00
N GLY A 144 5.51 -14.07 7.58
CA GLY A 144 5.79 -12.70 8.01
C GLY A 144 6.94 -11.96 7.31
N SER A 145 7.64 -12.57 6.35
CA SER A 145 8.71 -11.91 5.57
C SER A 145 8.23 -11.15 4.34
N LEU A 146 6.96 -11.34 3.92
CA LEU A 146 6.39 -10.59 2.81
C LEU A 146 5.55 -9.43 3.36
N GLN A 147 6.01 -8.23 3.05
CA GLN A 147 5.34 -6.98 3.34
C GLN A 147 4.57 -6.58 2.07
N VAL A 148 3.24 -6.49 2.15
CA VAL A 148 2.45 -5.99 1.03
C VAL A 148 2.55 -4.48 1.04
N GLN A 149 3.29 -3.91 0.08
CA GLN A 149 3.47 -2.47 0.00
C GLN A 149 2.16 -1.75 -0.35
N HIS A 150 1.88 -0.66 0.36
CA HIS A 150 0.77 0.24 0.06
C HIS A 150 1.25 1.57 -0.49
N ILE A 151 0.55 2.07 -1.51
CA ILE A 151 0.86 3.36 -2.13
C ILE A 151 0.25 4.55 -1.38
N THR A 152 -0.61 4.33 -0.38
CA THR A 152 -1.41 5.44 0.17
C THR A 152 -0.51 6.49 0.83
N ARG A 153 0.41 6.08 1.69
CA ARG A 153 1.22 7.01 2.48
C ARG A 153 2.64 6.48 2.60
N ALA A 154 3.62 7.35 2.38
CA ALA A 154 5.01 7.10 2.78
C ALA A 154 5.22 7.68 4.17
N ALA A 155 5.96 6.97 5.02
CA ALA A 155 6.50 7.49 6.26
C ALA A 155 7.90 6.90 6.46
N LEU A 156 8.77 7.59 7.20
CA LEU A 156 10.04 7.00 7.65
C LEU A 156 9.95 6.83 9.17
N TRP A 157 10.16 5.60 9.63
CA TRP A 157 10.02 5.22 11.03
C TRP A 157 11.38 4.88 11.64
N TYR A 158 11.58 5.26 12.91
CA TYR A 158 12.69 4.92 13.80
C TYR A 158 14.12 5.31 13.35
N ASP A 159 14.36 5.48 12.05
CA ASP A 159 15.68 5.69 11.46
C ASP A 159 15.93 7.18 11.19
N VAL A 160 16.50 7.85 12.20
CA VAL A 160 16.91 9.26 12.10
C VAL A 160 17.94 9.50 11.00
N LYS A 161 18.75 8.50 10.62
CA LYS A 161 19.76 8.66 9.57
C LYS A 161 19.13 8.67 8.18
N LYS A 162 18.00 7.97 8.01
CA LYS A 162 17.18 8.04 6.80
C LYS A 162 16.33 9.31 6.74
N CYS A 163 16.07 9.96 7.87
CA CYS A 163 15.38 11.25 7.91
C CYS A 163 16.33 12.39 7.50
N GLY A 164 16.10 13.01 6.34
CA GLY A 164 17.01 14.00 5.77
C GLY A 164 17.13 15.25 6.63
N SER A 165 16.03 15.65 7.24
CA SER A 165 16.02 16.70 8.26
C SER A 165 16.75 16.32 9.55
N GLY A 166 16.91 15.02 9.84
CA GLY A 166 17.43 14.52 11.11
C GLY A 166 16.47 14.65 12.29
N HIS A 167 15.21 15.01 12.07
CA HIS A 167 14.23 15.24 13.13
C HIS A 167 13.12 14.18 13.16
N MET A 168 12.91 13.59 14.33
CA MET A 168 11.90 12.56 14.57
C MET A 168 10.88 13.03 15.62
N ARG A 169 9.60 12.75 15.41
CA ARG A 169 8.52 12.94 16.38
C ARG A 169 7.68 11.67 16.49
N HIS A 170 7.54 11.14 17.70
CA HIS A 170 6.87 9.84 17.94
C HIS A 170 7.41 8.73 17.03
N ALA A 171 8.74 8.70 16.86
CA ALA A 171 9.44 7.78 15.97
C ALA A 171 9.10 7.89 14.48
N VAL A 172 8.45 8.97 14.03
CA VAL A 172 8.23 9.29 12.61
C VAL A 172 9.09 10.49 12.20
N CYS A 173 9.70 10.42 11.02
CA CYS A 173 10.47 11.52 10.44
C CYS A 173 9.57 12.74 10.17
N LEU A 174 10.04 13.90 10.60
CA LEU A 174 9.53 15.20 10.19
C LEU A 174 10.27 15.62 8.94
N PHE A 175 9.64 15.53 7.78
CA PHE A 175 10.28 15.89 6.51
C PHE A 175 10.56 17.40 6.46
N GLY A 176 11.81 17.72 6.11
CA GLY A 176 12.26 19.08 5.81
C GLY A 176 12.54 19.26 4.31
N MET A 177 13.08 20.42 3.92
CA MET A 177 13.49 20.69 2.54
C MET A 177 14.49 19.63 2.01
N GLU A 178 15.32 19.07 2.88
CA GLU A 178 16.33 18.05 2.60
C GLU A 178 15.72 16.71 2.13
N ASP A 179 14.44 16.46 2.43
CA ASP A 179 13.74 15.23 2.09
C ASP A 179 12.98 15.32 0.75
N LEU A 180 12.78 16.53 0.21
CA LEU A 180 11.86 16.72 -0.92
C LEU A 180 12.37 16.07 -2.22
N ALA A 181 13.61 16.35 -2.62
CA ALA A 181 14.12 15.98 -3.94
C ALA A 181 14.44 14.48 -4.07
N ASP A 182 15.16 13.92 -3.09
CA ASP A 182 15.70 12.56 -3.20
C ASP A 182 14.79 11.48 -2.64
N LYS A 183 13.73 11.88 -1.91
CA LYS A 183 12.79 10.95 -1.29
C LYS A 183 11.37 11.21 -1.78
N MET A 184 10.76 12.32 -1.38
CA MET A 184 9.34 12.55 -1.66
C MET A 184 9.04 12.66 -3.16
N ALA A 185 9.94 13.24 -3.96
CA ALA A 185 9.72 13.39 -5.40
C ALA A 185 9.77 12.06 -6.19
N VAL A 186 10.40 11.03 -5.64
CA VAL A 186 10.61 9.73 -6.31
C VAL A 186 9.76 8.61 -5.74
N TRP A 187 9.15 8.81 -4.57
CA TRP A 187 8.29 7.80 -3.96
C TRP A 187 7.04 7.52 -4.79
N PRO A 188 6.63 6.24 -4.93
CA PRO A 188 5.40 5.86 -5.61
C PRO A 188 4.15 6.09 -4.75
N HIS A 189 4.28 6.78 -3.62
CA HIS A 189 3.19 6.97 -2.68
C HIS A 189 2.39 8.23 -3.04
N LEU A 190 1.09 8.21 -2.74
CA LEU A 190 0.18 9.32 -2.99
C LEU A 190 0.36 10.46 -1.98
N PHE A 191 0.69 10.10 -0.74
CA PHE A 191 0.90 11.03 0.36
C PHE A 191 2.21 10.72 1.09
N ALA A 192 2.75 11.70 1.81
CA ALA A 192 3.90 11.53 2.69
C ALA A 192 3.54 12.04 4.08
N ASN A 193 4.10 11.40 5.12
CA ASN A 193 3.95 11.80 6.52
C ASN A 193 5.27 11.69 7.28
N LYS A 194 5.71 12.69 8.06
CA LYS A 194 4.98 13.90 8.48
C LYS A 194 5.64 15.19 7.97
N LEU A 195 4.85 16.16 7.51
CA LEU A 195 5.28 17.54 7.27
C LEU A 195 4.56 18.45 8.26
N MET A 196 5.26 19.42 8.84
CA MET A 196 4.69 20.32 9.86
C MET A 196 5.11 21.77 9.60
N PRO A 197 4.16 22.72 9.55
CA PRO A 197 4.45 24.16 9.41
C PRO A 197 5.39 24.70 10.49
N GLU A 198 5.26 24.23 11.72
CA GLU A 198 6.05 24.69 12.86
C GLU A 198 7.50 24.18 12.83
N PHE A 199 7.73 23.13 12.04
CA PHE A 199 9.05 22.54 11.87
C PHE A 199 9.78 23.15 10.67
N ASP A 200 9.19 23.06 9.49
CA ASP A 200 9.75 23.60 8.25
C ASP A 200 8.63 24.03 7.30
N PHE A 201 8.23 25.30 7.42
CA PHE A 201 7.26 25.92 6.52
C PHE A 201 7.79 26.04 5.08
N GLY A 202 9.11 26.16 4.91
CA GLY A 202 9.75 26.22 3.60
C GLY A 202 9.55 24.93 2.82
N ALA A 203 9.70 23.78 3.46
CA ALA A 203 9.44 22.48 2.86
C ALA A 203 8.01 22.36 2.33
N LEU A 204 7.02 22.81 3.11
CA LEU A 204 5.61 22.83 2.71
C LEU A 204 5.37 23.75 1.52
N LEU A 205 5.92 24.97 1.54
CA LEU A 205 5.77 25.93 0.46
C LEU A 205 6.40 25.42 -0.83
N CYS A 206 7.63 24.89 -0.77
CA CYS A 206 8.31 24.30 -1.92
C CYS A 206 7.56 23.10 -2.48
N TRP A 207 7.06 22.20 -1.63
CA TRP A 207 6.27 21.06 -2.09
C TRP A 207 4.94 21.49 -2.72
N TRP A 208 4.25 22.47 -2.11
CA TRP A 208 3.02 23.04 -2.65
C TRP A 208 3.24 23.70 -4.01
N GLU A 209 4.28 24.53 -4.15
CA GLU A 209 4.64 25.16 -5.42
C GLU A 209 4.94 24.09 -6.47
N LYS A 210 5.72 23.06 -6.11
CA LYS A 210 6.01 21.95 -7.01
C LYS A 210 4.73 21.26 -7.47
N MET A 211 3.82 20.93 -6.57
CA MET A 211 2.53 20.30 -6.90
C MET A 211 1.66 21.21 -7.76
N HIS A 212 1.61 22.52 -7.48
CA HIS A 212 0.90 23.52 -8.28
C HIS A 212 1.47 23.61 -9.71
N GLN A 213 2.79 23.71 -9.86
CA GLN A 213 3.45 23.69 -11.17
C GLN A 213 3.11 22.40 -11.95
N ARG A 214 3.16 21.24 -11.28
CA ARG A 214 2.79 19.96 -11.90
C ARG A 214 1.33 19.92 -12.34
N ALA A 215 0.42 20.47 -11.53
CA ALA A 215 -1.02 20.42 -11.77
C ALA A 215 -1.50 21.42 -12.82
N TYR A 216 -0.87 22.60 -12.94
CA TYR A 216 -1.38 23.70 -13.75
C TYR A 216 -0.47 24.11 -14.92
N ASN A 217 0.85 24.05 -14.75
CA ASN A 217 1.78 24.47 -15.80
C ASN A 217 2.14 23.30 -16.72
N GLU A 218 2.29 22.10 -16.15
CA GLU A 218 2.69 20.92 -16.91
C GLU A 218 1.50 20.16 -17.52
N THR A 219 0.27 20.40 -17.08
CA THR A 219 -0.95 19.87 -17.70
C THR A 219 -1.28 20.49 -19.06
N ARG A 220 -0.74 21.69 -19.37
CA ARG A 220 -0.82 22.27 -20.73
C ARG A 220 0.06 21.51 -21.74
N GLN A 221 1.00 20.70 -21.28
CA GLN A 221 1.86 19.82 -22.08
C GLN A 221 1.66 18.35 -21.68
N ARG A 222 0.64 17.70 -22.26
CA ARG A 222 0.46 16.24 -22.38
C ARG A 222 0.68 15.38 -21.12
N SER A 223 -0.44 15.15 -20.42
CA SER A 223 -1.00 13.85 -19.99
C SER A 223 -0.07 12.73 -19.52
N LEU A 224 -0.30 12.26 -18.27
CA LEU A 224 -0.15 10.87 -17.79
C LEU A 224 1.23 10.19 -17.85
N SER A 225 2.21 10.72 -18.60
CA SER A 225 3.57 10.17 -18.75
C SER A 225 4.43 10.29 -17.48
N ARG A 226 3.91 10.92 -16.41
CA ARG A 226 4.61 11.15 -15.14
C ARG A 226 4.26 10.13 -14.07
N LEU A 227 3.13 9.46 -14.18
CA LEU A 227 2.76 8.37 -13.29
C LEU A 227 3.38 7.10 -13.87
N ASN A 228 4.30 6.47 -13.14
CA ASN A 228 4.81 5.18 -13.54
C ASN A 228 3.72 4.11 -13.36
N SER A 229 2.85 3.98 -14.36
CA SER A 229 1.69 3.09 -14.35
C SER A 229 2.07 1.63 -14.16
N ALA A 230 3.29 1.23 -14.53
CA ALA A 230 3.78 -0.13 -14.33
C ALA A 230 3.86 -0.47 -12.84
N ILE A 231 4.32 0.46 -11.99
CA ILE A 231 4.37 0.26 -10.53
C ILE A 231 2.96 0.00 -9.99
N TYR A 232 1.99 0.82 -10.40
CA TYR A 232 0.62 0.70 -9.90
C TYR A 232 -0.11 -0.53 -10.46
N ALA A 233 0.18 -0.92 -11.70
CA ALA A 233 -0.39 -2.11 -12.33
C ALA A 233 0.13 -3.42 -11.71
N ASP A 234 1.36 -3.40 -11.16
CA ASP A 234 1.98 -4.58 -10.54
C ASP A 234 1.67 -4.71 -9.04
N LEU A 235 0.88 -3.80 -8.45
CA LEU A 235 0.51 -3.89 -7.04
C LEU A 235 -0.23 -5.22 -6.75
N PRO A 236 0.05 -5.89 -5.61
CA PRO A 236 -0.50 -7.21 -5.32
C PRO A 236 -2.02 -7.29 -5.37
N HIS A 237 -2.72 -6.27 -4.87
CA HIS A 237 -4.19 -6.19 -4.92
C HIS A 237 -4.71 -6.02 -6.35
N VAL A 238 -4.01 -5.29 -7.24
CA VAL A 238 -4.41 -5.14 -8.64
C VAL A 238 -4.28 -6.48 -9.38
N ARG A 239 -3.14 -7.16 -9.20
CA ARG A 239 -2.90 -8.49 -9.78
C ARG A 239 -3.88 -9.52 -9.28
N PHE A 240 -4.16 -9.51 -7.98
CA PHE A 240 -5.12 -10.41 -7.37
C PHE A 240 -6.53 -10.21 -7.95
N GLN A 241 -6.99 -8.97 -8.08
CA GLN A 241 -8.31 -8.68 -8.64
C GLN A 241 -8.42 -9.08 -10.10
N LYS A 242 -7.34 -8.90 -10.89
CA LYS A 242 -7.28 -9.41 -12.28
C LYS A 242 -7.39 -10.94 -12.30
N PHE A 243 -6.60 -11.62 -11.48
CA PHE A 243 -6.64 -13.08 -11.35
C PHE A 243 -8.04 -13.58 -10.95
N ALA A 244 -8.66 -12.97 -9.94
CA ALA A 244 -10.00 -13.34 -9.48
C ALA A 244 -11.06 -13.13 -10.57
N ALA A 245 -10.97 -12.03 -11.32
CA ALA A 245 -11.87 -11.75 -12.44
C ALA A 245 -11.70 -12.76 -13.58
N ASP A 246 -10.48 -13.14 -13.91
CA ASP A 246 -10.19 -14.10 -14.98
C ASP A 246 -10.60 -15.53 -14.58
N LEU A 247 -10.37 -15.93 -13.33
CA LEU A 247 -10.87 -17.19 -12.78
C LEU A 247 -12.40 -17.25 -12.79
N LYS A 248 -13.07 -16.14 -12.43
CA LYS A 248 -14.53 -16.05 -12.50
C LYS A 248 -15.03 -16.27 -13.93
N LYS A 249 -14.43 -15.61 -14.93
CA LYS A 249 -14.78 -15.80 -16.34
C LYS A 249 -14.57 -17.25 -16.79
N LEU A 250 -13.48 -17.88 -16.36
CA LEU A 250 -13.20 -19.28 -16.69
C LEU A 250 -14.27 -20.22 -16.10
N ASN A 251 -14.58 -20.06 -14.82
CA ASN A 251 -15.60 -20.85 -14.14
C ASN A 251 -17.01 -20.60 -14.73
N ASP A 252 -17.32 -19.37 -15.14
CA ASP A 252 -18.57 -19.03 -15.82
C ASP A 252 -18.67 -19.68 -17.20
N ALA A 253 -17.56 -19.77 -17.94
CA ALA A 253 -17.50 -20.48 -19.22
C ALA A 253 -17.61 -22.00 -19.08
N GLN A 254 -17.17 -22.55 -17.93
CA GLN A 254 -17.25 -23.97 -17.59
C GLN A 254 -18.54 -24.34 -16.84
N ARG A 255 -19.48 -23.40 -16.70
CA ARG A 255 -20.70 -23.61 -15.93
C ARG A 255 -21.54 -24.72 -16.57
N GLY A 256 -21.69 -25.84 -15.86
CA GLY A 256 -22.38 -27.05 -16.35
C GLY A 256 -21.45 -28.24 -16.61
N THR A 257 -20.14 -28.05 -16.54
CA THR A 257 -19.17 -29.16 -16.50
C THR A 257 -18.78 -29.47 -15.04
N LYS A 258 -18.15 -30.63 -14.81
CA LYS A 258 -17.62 -31.02 -13.49
C LYS A 258 -16.29 -30.32 -13.15
N ASP A 259 -15.79 -29.47 -14.05
CA ASP A 259 -14.40 -28.97 -14.02
C ASP A 259 -14.26 -27.55 -13.43
N VAL A 260 -15.23 -27.09 -12.65
CA VAL A 260 -15.15 -25.79 -11.96
C VAL A 260 -14.01 -25.81 -10.95
N ILE A 261 -13.08 -24.85 -11.08
CA ILE A 261 -11.91 -24.77 -10.20
C ILE A 261 -12.29 -23.97 -8.94
N PRO A 262 -12.21 -24.59 -7.73
CA PRO A 262 -12.44 -23.87 -6.48
C PRO A 262 -11.42 -22.75 -6.29
N PHE A 263 -11.88 -21.60 -5.77
CA PHE A 263 -11.05 -20.41 -5.61
C PHE A 263 -9.79 -20.70 -4.79
N ARG A 264 -9.91 -21.37 -3.64
CA ARG A 264 -8.74 -21.71 -2.80
C ARG A 264 -7.73 -22.62 -3.51
N LYS A 265 -8.19 -23.54 -4.36
CA LYS A 265 -7.28 -24.37 -5.17
C LYS A 265 -6.55 -23.53 -6.21
N ALA A 266 -7.24 -22.56 -6.82
CA ALA A 266 -6.65 -21.66 -7.78
C ALA A 266 -5.61 -20.71 -7.14
N LEU A 267 -5.81 -20.30 -5.89
CA LEU A 267 -4.84 -19.48 -5.15
C LEU A 267 -3.45 -20.10 -5.10
N ALA A 268 -3.33 -21.44 -5.06
CA ALA A 268 -2.03 -22.12 -5.08
C ALA A 268 -1.15 -21.71 -6.27
N PHE A 269 -1.76 -21.27 -7.39
CA PHE A 269 -1.08 -20.81 -8.59
C PHE A 269 -0.88 -19.29 -8.64
N PHE A 270 -1.52 -18.54 -7.74
CA PHE A 270 -1.33 -17.08 -7.65
C PHE A 270 0.05 -16.75 -7.08
N ASN A 271 0.84 -16.01 -7.85
CA ASN A 271 2.16 -15.55 -7.41
C ASN A 271 2.04 -14.18 -6.72
N CYS A 272 2.37 -14.16 -5.43
CA CYS A 272 2.40 -12.96 -4.59
C CYS A 272 3.69 -12.12 -4.71
N ARG A 273 4.68 -12.54 -5.51
CA ARG A 273 5.90 -11.74 -5.77
C ARG A 273 5.67 -10.65 -6.81
N LEU A 274 6.33 -9.51 -6.60
CA LEU A 274 6.61 -8.45 -7.59
C LEU A 274 7.59 -8.90 -8.71
N ASP A 275 8.00 -10.16 -8.72
CA ASP A 275 8.74 -10.73 -9.84
C ASP A 275 7.76 -10.99 -10.99
N VAL A 276 7.75 -10.06 -11.94
CA VAL A 276 7.21 -10.10 -13.31
C VAL A 276 6.41 -11.37 -13.64
N MET A 277 5.08 -11.25 -13.67
CA MET A 277 4.24 -12.16 -14.46
C MET A 277 3.85 -11.48 -15.77
N THR A 278 4.57 -11.81 -16.84
CA THR A 278 4.13 -11.54 -18.21
C THR A 278 3.00 -12.51 -18.54
N LEU A 279 1.76 -12.14 -18.25
CA LEU A 279 0.61 -12.69 -18.96
C LEU A 279 0.05 -11.58 -19.84
N THR A 280 0.51 -11.57 -21.09
CA THR A 280 0.06 -10.69 -22.16
C THR A 280 -1.42 -10.91 -22.43
N LEU A 281 -2.23 -9.88 -22.18
CA LEU A 281 -3.44 -9.51 -22.93
C LEU A 281 -3.78 -8.05 -22.58
N THR A 282 -3.85 -7.21 -23.62
CA THR A 282 -4.03 -5.74 -23.63
C THR A 282 -5.54 -5.34 -23.58
N PRO A 283 -5.92 -4.04 -23.61
CA PRO A 283 -6.02 -3.13 -22.47
C PRO A 283 -7.47 -2.59 -22.26
N MET A 284 -7.80 -1.95 -21.13
CA MET A 284 -8.86 -0.92 -21.09
C MET A 284 -8.84 0.02 -19.86
N THR A 285 -8.92 1.31 -20.20
CA THR A 285 -9.51 2.53 -19.58
C THR A 285 -9.09 3.10 -18.21
N PRO A 286 -9.06 4.45 -18.07
CA PRO A 286 -8.53 5.15 -16.89
C PRO A 286 -9.59 5.42 -15.81
N MET A 287 -9.20 5.29 -14.54
CA MET A 287 -9.99 5.74 -13.38
C MET A 287 -9.71 7.21 -13.06
N THR A 288 -10.77 7.99 -12.92
CA THR A 288 -10.75 9.37 -12.39
C THR A 288 -10.65 9.30 -10.86
N SER A 289 -9.63 9.93 -10.28
CA SER A 289 -9.47 10.01 -8.81
C SER A 289 -9.97 11.37 -8.31
N PHE A 290 -10.80 11.35 -7.27
CA PHE A 290 -11.14 12.53 -6.48
C PHE A 290 -10.14 12.69 -5.33
N LEU A 291 -9.65 13.91 -5.12
CA LEU A 291 -8.73 14.29 -4.05
C LEU A 291 -9.54 14.74 -2.83
N ILE A 292 -9.36 14.09 -1.68
CA ILE A 292 -9.76 14.62 -0.37
C ILE A 292 -8.50 14.73 0.46
N MET A 293 -8.14 15.96 0.84
CA MET A 293 -7.09 16.21 1.83
C MET A 293 -7.67 15.96 3.21
N THR A 294 -7.15 15.00 3.95
CA THR A 294 -7.45 14.88 5.39
C THR A 294 -6.41 15.70 6.15
N TYR A 295 -6.89 16.73 6.84
CA TYR A 295 -6.15 17.40 7.91
C TYR A 295 -6.08 16.46 9.13
N ASP A 296 -4.99 16.57 9.87
CA ASP A 296 -4.62 15.79 11.06
C ASP A 296 -5.80 15.63 12.06
N ALA A 297 -6.13 14.39 12.44
CA ALA A 297 -7.17 14.09 13.43
C ALA A 297 -6.76 14.48 14.86
N ASP A 298 -5.47 14.75 15.08
CA ASP A 298 -4.94 15.19 16.38
C ASP A 298 -5.25 16.67 16.69
N ALA A 299 -5.88 17.42 15.78
CA ALA A 299 -6.28 18.82 16.01
C ALA A 299 -7.72 19.00 16.53
N VAL A 300 -8.56 17.95 16.53
CA VAL A 300 -10.00 18.07 16.86
C VAL A 300 -10.29 17.88 18.36
N THR A 301 -9.34 17.39 19.16
CA THR A 301 -9.50 17.26 20.62
C THR A 301 -9.23 18.54 21.42
N GLY A 302 -8.88 19.65 20.76
CA GLY A 302 -8.50 20.92 21.42
C GLY A 302 -9.58 22.01 21.51
N TYR A 303 -10.75 21.86 20.91
CA TYR A 303 -11.75 22.96 20.79
C TYR A 303 -13.10 22.72 21.49
N LEU A 304 -13.19 21.73 22.39
CA LEU A 304 -14.39 21.48 23.22
C LEU A 304 -14.12 21.57 24.74
N ARG A 305 -13.19 22.44 25.14
CA ARG A 305 -13.10 22.95 26.51
C ARG A 305 -12.66 24.41 26.51
N HIS A 306 -13.60 25.31 26.27
CA HIS A 306 -13.77 26.57 27.00
C HIS A 306 -15.18 27.11 26.74
#